data_AF-A0A0D0A370-F1
#
_entry.id   AF-A0A0D0A370-F1
#
_cell.length_a   1.000
_cell.length_b   1.000
_cell.length_c   1.000
_cell.angle_alpha   90.00
_cell.angle_beta   90.00
_cell.angle_gamma   90.00
#
_symmetry.space_group_name_H-M   'P 1'
#
loop_
_entity.id
_entity.type
_entity.pdbx_description
1 polymer ?
#
loop_
_entity_poly.entity_id
_entity_poly.type
_entity_poly.pdbx_seq_one_letter_code
_entity_poly.pdbx_strand_id
1 'polypeptide(L)'
;MATITPLPSFYGDYEKEEEPTDWFRQYRLSLPSTFSDQDKIDRFELQCAAGSMAEVWVQNLPSASKATWATFTLAFTARWPPPVHVTLTLAQQKDRIKAITLKEEDIGRMIEKDRGREWGHVKWAKEIERTAQGFGDSRCLLLDVVLEGTPAILRDLLTEQYASWPDFVTDMSRLSSSQLQRAKQRLKTEKKLREDVDRLQAQASGQKKTPTPNPQPATQATTMPWSQYRPAPRYSMIPFQQQPQQQQPQQQQQPQQPQQLPPPGPLLPPPLPPQPQTPQQQGQYNPFSTTAPMARSNLFYGGRGYPQTPSRGRGVFLGDRTRIAAQYSMLPQHPDTEAGRQAYTQQVQDWHGQHGATAMPNTDRPYPLKPGTAPLGSRECFACRMNTAPFHQSTECTNNVLPAQESRWREIVLRLAGRMAGSAFSPPAAVQYAYEGYPTYHDLQGNDYGLQQ
;
A
#
# COMPACT_ATOMS: atom_id res chain seq x y z
N MET A 1 13.22 -50.77 -21.31
CA MET A 1 13.54 -51.50 -20.07
C MET A 1 13.61 -50.46 -18.97
N ALA A 2 12.67 -50.48 -18.02
CA ALA A 2 12.74 -49.56 -16.87
C ALA A 2 13.89 -50.00 -15.98
N THR A 3 14.89 -49.15 -15.81
CA THR A 3 16.00 -49.37 -14.89
C THR A 3 15.41 -49.38 -13.48
N ILE A 4 15.25 -50.57 -12.88
CA ILE A 4 14.85 -50.69 -11.48
C ILE A 4 16.06 -50.24 -10.66
N THR A 5 16.03 -49.01 -10.16
CA THR A 5 17.04 -48.55 -9.22
C THR A 5 16.93 -49.41 -7.96
N PRO A 6 17.97 -50.15 -7.57
CA PRO A 6 17.92 -50.98 -6.38
C PRO A 6 17.74 -50.09 -5.16
N LEU A 7 16.80 -50.46 -4.29
CA LEU A 7 16.59 -49.76 -3.03
C LEU A 7 17.86 -49.87 -2.16
N PRO A 8 18.40 -48.76 -1.62
CA PRO A 8 19.58 -48.80 -0.76
C PRO A 8 19.28 -49.55 0.55
N SER A 9 20.31 -50.12 1.17
CA SER A 9 20.19 -50.75 2.49
C SER A 9 19.76 -49.72 3.55
N PHE A 10 18.94 -50.15 4.50
CA PHE A 10 18.40 -49.32 5.57
C PHE A 10 19.29 -49.38 6.82
N TYR A 11 19.72 -48.23 7.33
CA TYR A 11 20.60 -48.15 8.51
C TYR A 11 19.82 -47.82 9.79
N GLY A 12 18.77 -46.99 9.67
CA GLY A 12 17.87 -46.62 10.76
C GLY A 12 18.47 -45.63 11.76
N ASP A 13 19.55 -44.95 11.39
CA ASP A 13 20.29 -44.00 12.22
C ASP A 13 20.22 -42.54 11.71
N TYR A 14 19.45 -42.28 10.64
CA TYR A 14 19.34 -40.99 9.96
C TYR A 14 20.67 -40.49 9.34
N GLU A 15 21.67 -41.36 9.21
CA GLU A 15 22.92 -41.02 8.52
C GLU A 15 22.72 -41.08 6.99
N LYS A 16 23.70 -40.54 6.25
CA LYS A 16 23.75 -40.62 4.77
C LYS A 16 22.50 -40.08 4.06
N GLU A 17 21.87 -39.06 4.64
CA GLU A 17 20.64 -38.45 4.12
C GLU A 17 19.45 -39.44 4.06
N GLU A 18 19.51 -40.52 4.85
CA GLU A 18 18.42 -41.47 4.99
C GLU A 18 17.28 -40.85 5.80
N GLU A 19 16.13 -40.65 5.16
CA GLU A 19 14.88 -40.35 5.86
C GLU A 19 14.07 -41.66 5.98
N PRO A 20 13.97 -42.25 7.19
CA PRO A 20 13.36 -43.57 7.37
C PRO A 20 11.93 -43.69 6.86
N THR A 21 11.13 -42.62 6.92
CA THR A 21 9.74 -42.65 6.48
C THR A 21 9.63 -42.77 4.96
N ASP A 22 10.43 -42.01 4.23
CA ASP A 22 10.55 -42.01 2.78
C ASP A 22 11.16 -43.30 2.28
N TRP A 23 12.22 -43.77 2.96
CA TRP A 23 12.80 -45.06 2.70
C TRP A 23 11.75 -46.18 2.85
N PHE A 24 10.98 -46.17 3.93
CA PHE A 24 9.94 -47.18 4.18
C PHE A 24 8.79 -47.11 3.17
N ARG A 25 8.46 -45.91 2.65
CA ARG A 25 7.51 -45.75 1.53
C ARG A 25 8.05 -46.38 0.25
N GLN A 26 9.31 -46.12 -0.09
CA GLN A 26 9.95 -46.72 -1.26
C GLN A 26 10.04 -48.24 -1.12
N TYR A 27 10.39 -48.72 0.07
CA TYR A 27 10.36 -50.13 0.41
C TYR A 27 8.98 -50.74 0.14
N ARG A 28 7.90 -50.15 0.67
CA ARG A 28 6.52 -50.61 0.42
C ARG A 28 6.14 -50.62 -1.06
N LEU A 29 6.57 -49.63 -1.83
CA LEU A 29 6.34 -49.56 -3.28
C LEU A 29 7.12 -50.64 -4.04
N SER A 30 8.25 -51.10 -3.51
CA SER A 30 9.06 -52.15 -4.13
C SER A 30 8.54 -53.57 -3.86
N LEU A 31 7.60 -53.75 -2.92
CA LEU A 31 7.06 -55.06 -2.57
C LEU A 31 6.02 -55.54 -3.58
N PRO A 32 6.13 -56.79 -4.08
CA PRO A 32 5.08 -57.40 -4.88
C PRO A 32 3.76 -57.49 -4.09
N SER A 33 2.64 -57.28 -4.76
CA SER A 33 1.31 -57.41 -4.15
C SER A 33 0.97 -58.83 -3.69
N THR A 34 1.71 -59.83 -4.18
CA THR A 34 1.56 -61.24 -3.83
C THR A 34 2.26 -61.65 -2.54
N PHE A 35 3.09 -60.78 -1.95
CA PHE A 35 3.82 -61.11 -0.72
C PHE A 35 2.87 -61.23 0.47
N SER A 36 3.04 -62.30 1.24
CA SER A 36 2.40 -62.43 2.55
C SER A 36 2.99 -61.42 3.53
N ASP A 37 2.34 -61.22 4.67
CA ASP A 37 2.86 -60.31 5.69
C ASP A 37 4.23 -60.75 6.24
N GLN A 38 4.45 -62.06 6.35
CA GLN A 38 5.74 -62.60 6.77
C GLN A 38 6.82 -62.35 5.70
N ASP A 39 6.51 -62.58 4.41
CA ASP A 39 7.48 -62.32 3.32
C ASP A 39 7.94 -60.86 3.30
N LYS A 40 7.03 -59.92 3.60
CA LYS A 40 7.36 -58.49 3.71
C LYS A 40 8.29 -58.23 4.89
N ILE A 41 8.07 -58.86 6.04
CA ILE A 41 8.92 -58.63 7.22
C ILE A 41 10.30 -59.26 6.99
N ASP A 42 10.37 -60.49 6.48
CA ASP A 42 11.63 -61.17 6.17
C ASP A 42 12.43 -60.39 5.12
N ARG A 43 11.75 -59.85 4.10
CA ARG A 43 12.39 -58.99 3.09
C ARG A 43 12.92 -57.69 3.69
N PHE A 44 12.28 -57.14 4.73
CA PHE A 44 12.74 -55.93 5.40
C PHE A 44 14.04 -56.21 6.17
N GLU A 45 14.10 -57.35 6.87
CA GLU A 45 15.31 -57.77 7.59
C GLU A 45 16.50 -57.89 6.64
N LEU A 46 16.32 -58.50 5.46
CA LEU A 46 17.36 -58.58 4.42
C LEU A 46 17.80 -57.23 3.84
N GLN A 47 16.96 -56.21 3.98
CA GLN A 47 17.21 -54.88 3.45
C GLN A 47 17.89 -53.97 4.49
N CYS A 48 17.93 -54.39 5.76
CA CYS A 48 18.71 -53.71 6.79
C CYS A 48 20.21 -53.91 6.52
N ALA A 49 21.02 -52.88 6.77
CA ALA A 49 22.47 -53.01 6.71
C ALA A 49 22.97 -53.86 7.88
N ALA A 50 23.97 -54.72 7.63
CA ALA A 50 24.56 -55.57 8.67
C ALA A 50 25.18 -54.74 9.80
N GLY A 51 24.86 -55.08 11.04
CA GLY A 51 25.28 -54.37 12.25
C GLY A 51 24.59 -53.01 12.46
N SER A 52 23.60 -52.67 11.63
CA SER A 52 22.92 -51.37 11.73
C SER A 52 21.94 -51.28 12.88
N MET A 53 21.55 -50.05 13.24
CA MET A 53 20.51 -49.82 14.24
C MET A 53 19.16 -50.41 13.83
N ALA A 54 18.85 -50.39 12.52
CA ALA A 54 17.65 -50.99 11.98
C ALA A 54 17.62 -52.52 12.15
N GLU A 55 18.74 -53.20 11.87
CA GLU A 55 18.87 -54.65 12.04
C GLU A 55 18.73 -55.04 13.52
N VAL A 56 19.45 -54.35 14.40
CA VAL A 56 19.38 -54.59 15.84
C VAL A 56 17.96 -54.34 16.36
N TRP A 57 17.29 -53.30 15.88
CA TRP A 57 15.92 -53.00 16.26
C TRP A 57 14.94 -54.10 15.84
N VAL A 58 14.99 -54.56 14.58
CA VAL A 58 14.07 -55.58 14.09
C VAL A 58 14.33 -56.92 14.78
N GLN A 59 15.58 -57.30 15.03
CA GLN A 59 15.91 -58.54 15.75
C GLN A 59 15.36 -58.54 17.18
N ASN A 60 15.34 -57.40 17.86
CA ASN A 60 14.84 -57.26 19.23
C ASN A 60 13.32 -56.97 19.30
N LEU A 61 12.63 -56.90 18.17
CA LEU A 61 11.21 -56.58 18.14
C LEU A 61 10.36 -57.78 18.62
N PRO A 62 9.37 -57.59 19.52
CA PRO A 62 8.52 -58.67 20.00
C PRO A 62 7.82 -59.42 18.87
N SER A 63 7.63 -60.74 19.03
CA SER A 63 6.93 -61.57 18.03
C SER A 63 5.53 -61.06 17.70
N ALA A 64 4.81 -60.52 18.69
CA ALA A 64 3.50 -59.90 18.49
C ALA A 64 3.54 -58.68 17.55
N SER A 65 4.63 -57.92 17.55
CA SER A 65 4.85 -56.77 16.65
C SER A 65 5.34 -57.17 15.26
N LYS A 66 5.77 -58.42 15.09
CA LYS A 66 6.10 -59.04 13.78
C LYS A 66 4.97 -59.92 13.22
N ALA A 67 3.85 -60.05 13.94
CA ALA A 67 2.80 -61.00 13.57
C ALA A 67 2.06 -60.61 12.28
N THR A 68 1.93 -59.32 12.01
CA THR A 68 1.24 -58.80 10.83
C THR A 68 1.96 -57.58 10.27
N TRP A 69 1.76 -57.28 8.99
CA TRP A 69 2.34 -56.11 8.36
C TRP A 69 1.86 -54.80 9.02
N ALA A 70 0.62 -54.79 9.52
CA ALA A 70 0.04 -53.67 10.24
C ALA A 70 0.73 -53.41 11.59
N THR A 71 0.94 -54.45 12.40
CA THR A 71 1.62 -54.33 13.70
C THR A 71 3.09 -53.97 13.54
N PHE A 72 3.74 -54.50 12.50
CA PHE A 72 5.11 -54.13 12.13
C PHE A 72 5.21 -52.67 11.70
N THR A 73 4.30 -52.20 10.84
CA THR A 73 4.25 -50.79 10.41
C THR A 73 4.04 -49.86 11.60
N LEU A 74 3.16 -50.21 12.55
CA LEU A 74 2.97 -49.43 13.77
C LEU A 74 4.25 -49.34 14.59
N ALA A 75 4.92 -50.46 14.83
CA ALA A 75 6.20 -50.50 15.55
C ALA A 75 7.28 -49.67 14.83
N PHE A 76 7.35 -49.76 13.50
CA PHE A 76 8.26 -48.97 12.67
C PHE A 76 8.00 -47.47 12.87
N THR A 77 6.75 -47.02 12.71
CA THR A 77 6.39 -45.61 12.87
C THR A 77 6.57 -45.09 14.30
N ALA A 78 6.49 -45.96 15.31
CA ALA A 78 6.79 -45.59 16.69
C ALA A 78 8.31 -45.40 16.89
N ARG A 79 9.15 -46.18 16.21
CA ARG A 79 10.61 -46.08 16.29
C ARG A 79 11.16 -44.91 15.46
N TRP A 80 10.67 -44.74 14.24
CA TRP A 80 11.02 -43.67 13.33
C TRP A 80 9.76 -42.87 13.00
N PRO A 81 9.39 -41.90 13.84
CA PRO A 81 8.20 -41.08 13.61
C PRO A 81 8.35 -40.26 12.34
N PRO A 82 7.25 -40.02 11.61
CA PRO A 82 7.26 -39.13 10.45
C PRO A 82 7.85 -37.76 10.81
N PRO A 83 8.59 -37.11 9.88
CA PRO A 83 9.10 -35.77 10.10
C PRO A 83 7.98 -34.84 10.53
N VAL A 84 8.10 -34.26 11.73
CA VAL A 84 7.14 -33.26 12.20
C VAL A 84 7.36 -32.01 11.36
N HIS A 85 6.39 -31.67 10.52
CA HIS A 85 6.39 -30.40 9.82
C HIS A 85 6.22 -29.28 10.85
N VAL A 86 7.33 -28.61 11.17
CA VAL A 86 7.32 -27.42 12.02
C VAL A 86 6.47 -26.36 11.33
N THR A 87 5.28 -26.11 11.85
CA THR A 87 4.44 -25.00 11.38
C THR A 87 5.14 -23.71 11.75
N LEU A 88 5.66 -23.01 10.75
CA LEU A 88 6.28 -21.72 10.95
C LEU A 88 5.25 -20.73 11.48
N THR A 89 5.66 -19.92 12.45
CA THR A 89 4.87 -18.77 12.90
C THR A 89 4.67 -17.78 11.73
N LEU A 90 3.61 -16.96 11.78
CA LEU A 90 3.35 -15.97 10.73
C LEU A 90 4.55 -15.02 10.53
N ALA A 91 5.26 -14.65 11.60
CA ALA A 91 6.47 -13.84 11.51
C ALA A 91 7.57 -14.54 10.69
N GLN A 92 7.86 -15.82 11.00
CA GLN A 92 8.85 -16.61 10.26
C GLN A 92 8.44 -16.84 8.80
N GLN A 93 7.15 -17.00 8.53
CA GLN A 93 6.64 -17.10 7.15
C GLN A 93 6.89 -15.80 6.38
N LYS A 94 6.59 -14.65 6.99
CA LYS A 94 6.88 -13.33 6.41
C LYS A 94 8.36 -13.16 6.12
N ASP A 95 9.24 -13.51 7.07
CA ASP A 95 10.69 -13.41 6.89
C ASP A 95 11.20 -14.29 5.75
N ARG A 96 10.70 -15.54 5.64
CA ARG A 96 11.06 -16.44 4.53
C ARG A 96 10.58 -15.93 3.18
N ILE A 97 9.36 -15.38 3.10
CA ILE A 97 8.86 -14.75 1.85
C ILE A 97 9.71 -13.53 1.49
N LYS A 98 10.07 -12.68 2.46
CA LYS A 98 10.94 -11.50 2.23
C LYS A 98 12.32 -11.89 1.70
N ALA A 99 12.84 -13.06 2.08
CA ALA A 99 14.12 -13.55 1.57
C ALA A 99 14.08 -13.93 0.08
N ILE A 100 12.89 -14.16 -0.51
CA ILE A 100 12.73 -14.43 -1.94
C ILE A 100 12.70 -13.11 -2.69
N THR A 101 13.87 -12.56 -2.99
CA THR A 101 14.02 -11.25 -3.63
C THR A 101 14.12 -11.34 -5.15
N LEU A 102 13.39 -10.47 -5.86
CA LEU A 102 13.55 -10.28 -7.29
C LEU A 102 14.61 -9.23 -7.58
N LYS A 103 15.65 -9.61 -8.32
CA LYS A 103 16.68 -8.66 -8.76
C LYS A 103 16.16 -7.78 -9.90
N GLU A 104 16.55 -6.51 -9.92
CA GLU A 104 16.09 -5.55 -10.93
C GLU A 104 16.52 -5.94 -12.36
N GLU A 105 17.68 -6.58 -12.50
CA GLU A 105 18.21 -7.08 -13.77
C GLU A 105 17.39 -8.23 -14.37
N ASP A 106 16.65 -8.96 -13.54
CA ASP A 106 15.83 -10.10 -13.96
C ASP A 106 14.42 -9.66 -14.38
N ILE A 107 14.02 -8.42 -14.06
CA ILE A 107 12.74 -7.84 -14.46
C ILE A 107 12.71 -7.64 -15.97
N GLY A 108 11.75 -8.28 -16.64
CA GLY A 108 11.62 -8.24 -18.09
C GLY A 108 12.77 -8.92 -18.84
N ARG A 109 13.53 -9.81 -18.18
CA ARG A 109 14.50 -10.70 -18.81
C ARG A 109 13.92 -12.10 -18.92
N MET A 110 14.11 -12.76 -20.07
CA MET A 110 13.82 -14.18 -20.21
C MET A 110 14.92 -14.98 -19.53
N ILE A 111 14.54 -15.84 -18.60
CA ILE A 111 15.44 -16.75 -17.89
C ILE A 111 15.13 -18.16 -18.40
N GLU A 112 16.17 -18.83 -18.89
CA GLU A 112 16.09 -20.22 -19.33
C GLU A 112 16.44 -21.15 -18.16
N LYS A 113 15.63 -22.18 -17.97
CA LYS A 113 15.87 -23.28 -17.01
C LYS A 113 15.52 -24.61 -17.69
N ASP A 114 15.87 -25.71 -17.04
CA ASP A 114 15.71 -27.10 -17.50
C ASP A 114 14.29 -27.48 -17.99
N ARG A 115 13.27 -26.65 -17.70
CA ARG A 115 11.86 -26.87 -18.11
C ARG A 115 11.26 -25.73 -18.95
N GLY A 116 12.08 -24.89 -19.57
CA GLY A 116 11.64 -23.87 -20.53
C GLY A 116 12.11 -22.46 -20.21
N ARG A 117 11.58 -21.49 -20.98
CA ARG A 117 11.92 -20.07 -20.88
C ARG A 117 10.74 -19.32 -20.23
N GLU A 118 11.01 -18.64 -19.11
CA GLU A 118 10.03 -17.80 -18.42
C GLU A 118 10.62 -16.42 -18.12
N TRP A 119 9.78 -15.39 -18.05
CA TRP A 119 10.23 -14.05 -17.62
C TRP A 119 10.62 -14.07 -16.13
N GLY A 120 11.72 -13.41 -15.76
CA GLY A 120 12.26 -13.45 -14.39
C GLY A 120 11.27 -13.03 -13.30
N HIS A 121 10.49 -11.97 -13.54
CA HIS A 121 9.43 -11.52 -12.63
C HIS A 121 8.27 -12.53 -12.50
N VAL A 122 7.92 -13.24 -13.57
CA VAL A 122 6.87 -14.29 -13.52
C VAL A 122 7.36 -15.50 -12.74
N LYS A 123 8.62 -15.91 -12.99
CA LYS A 123 9.26 -17.00 -12.26
C LYS A 123 9.32 -16.71 -10.76
N TRP A 124 9.74 -15.50 -10.39
CA TRP A 124 9.76 -15.05 -9.00
C TRP A 124 8.37 -15.09 -8.37
N ALA A 125 7.34 -14.61 -9.06
CA ALA A 125 5.97 -14.64 -8.55
C ALA A 125 5.46 -16.07 -8.30
N LYS A 126 5.74 -17.02 -9.22
CA LYS A 126 5.42 -18.44 -9.05
C LYS A 126 6.19 -19.09 -7.89
N GLU A 127 7.42 -18.67 -7.65
CA GLU A 127 8.24 -19.17 -6.55
C GLU A 127 7.70 -18.70 -5.19
N ILE A 128 7.26 -17.44 -5.12
CA ILE A 128 6.56 -16.89 -3.95
C ILE A 128 5.23 -17.62 -3.73
N GLU A 129 4.40 -17.77 -4.76
CA GLU A 129 3.11 -18.50 -4.65
C GLU A 129 3.33 -19.92 -4.11
N ARG A 130 4.27 -20.68 -4.68
CA ARG A 130 4.57 -22.04 -4.22
C ARG A 130 5.02 -22.06 -2.77
N THR A 131 5.83 -21.09 -2.37
CA THR A 131 6.31 -20.98 -0.99
C THR A 131 5.17 -20.66 -0.03
N ALA A 132 4.29 -19.71 -0.39
CA ALA A 132 3.12 -19.35 0.41
C ALA A 132 2.11 -20.52 0.53
N GLN A 133 1.90 -21.26 -0.56
CA GLN A 133 1.11 -22.50 -0.55
C GLN A 133 1.73 -23.55 0.37
N GLY A 134 3.06 -23.70 0.35
CA GLY A 134 3.79 -24.57 1.28
C GLY A 134 3.65 -24.18 2.75
N PHE A 135 3.32 -22.92 3.03
CA PHE A 135 2.98 -22.45 4.38
C PHE A 135 1.49 -22.58 4.73
N GLY A 136 0.65 -22.97 3.77
CA GLY A 136 -0.80 -23.06 3.94
C GLY A 136 -1.52 -21.70 3.93
N ASP A 137 -0.91 -20.66 3.33
CA ASP A 137 -1.50 -19.30 3.29
C ASP A 137 -2.66 -19.18 2.28
N SER A 138 -3.80 -19.77 2.66
CA SER A 138 -5.05 -19.75 1.87
C SER A 138 -5.77 -18.40 1.86
N ARG A 139 -5.50 -17.55 2.87
CA ARG A 139 -6.11 -16.20 3.00
C ARG A 139 -5.24 -15.10 2.40
N CYS A 140 -4.10 -15.47 1.81
CA CYS A 140 -3.14 -14.55 1.19
C CYS A 140 -2.64 -13.45 2.13
N LEU A 141 -2.45 -13.78 3.42
CA LEU A 141 -1.97 -12.84 4.45
C LEU A 141 -0.52 -12.39 4.23
N LEU A 142 0.23 -13.11 3.38
CA LEU A 142 1.61 -12.78 3.05
C LEU A 142 1.73 -11.85 1.85
N LEU A 143 0.65 -11.58 1.10
CA LEU A 143 0.69 -10.71 -0.08
C LEU A 143 1.11 -9.28 0.25
N ASP A 144 0.64 -8.71 1.37
CA ASP A 144 1.00 -7.35 1.78
C ASP A 144 2.53 -7.21 1.89
N VAL A 145 3.17 -8.24 2.44
CA VAL A 145 4.62 -8.31 2.60
C VAL A 145 5.33 -8.48 1.26
N VAL A 146 4.76 -9.27 0.34
CA VAL A 146 5.29 -9.41 -1.02
C VAL A 146 5.22 -8.09 -1.78
N LEU A 147 4.10 -7.39 -1.71
CA LEU A 147 3.90 -6.11 -2.39
C LEU A 147 4.81 -5.02 -1.82
N GLU A 148 5.04 -5.01 -0.50
CA GLU A 148 6.02 -4.13 0.14
C GLU A 148 7.45 -4.39 -0.38
N GLY A 149 7.83 -5.68 -0.51
CA GLY A 149 9.14 -6.11 -1.00
C GLY A 149 9.30 -6.10 -2.54
N THR A 150 8.24 -5.77 -3.28
CA THR A 150 8.27 -5.79 -4.74
C THR A 150 9.09 -4.61 -5.29
N PRO A 151 9.99 -4.82 -6.28
CA PRO A 151 10.74 -3.73 -6.89
C PRO A 151 9.85 -2.60 -7.44
N ALA A 152 10.28 -1.35 -7.26
CA ALA A 152 9.50 -0.17 -7.63
C ALA A 152 9.04 -0.15 -9.11
N ILE A 153 9.85 -0.73 -10.01
CA ILE A 153 9.52 -0.89 -11.44
C ILE A 153 8.20 -1.65 -11.63
N LEU A 154 7.94 -2.65 -10.78
CA LEU A 154 6.75 -3.49 -10.84
C LEU A 154 5.60 -2.88 -10.04
N ARG A 155 5.84 -2.33 -8.85
CA ARG A 155 4.75 -1.80 -7.98
C ARG A 155 3.79 -0.85 -8.70
N ASP A 156 4.31 0.04 -9.54
CA ASP A 156 3.49 1.02 -10.29
C ASP A 156 2.59 0.38 -11.36
N LEU A 157 2.85 -0.87 -11.72
CA LEU A 157 2.15 -1.63 -12.76
C LEU A 157 1.15 -2.64 -12.18
N LEU A 158 1.17 -2.85 -10.87
CA LEU A 158 0.40 -3.84 -10.16
C LEU A 158 -0.76 -3.22 -9.38
N THR A 159 -1.74 -4.04 -9.01
CA THR A 159 -2.80 -3.63 -8.10
C THR A 159 -2.31 -3.62 -6.65
N GLU A 160 -2.90 -2.76 -5.83
CA GLU A 160 -2.52 -2.61 -4.41
C GLU A 160 -2.96 -3.82 -3.56
N GLN A 161 -3.88 -4.63 -4.06
CA GLN A 161 -4.43 -5.80 -3.36
C GLN A 161 -4.78 -6.90 -4.37
N TYR A 162 -4.64 -8.15 -3.92
CA TYR A 162 -5.10 -9.34 -4.65
C TYR A 162 -5.92 -10.23 -3.72
N ALA A 163 -6.96 -10.86 -4.27
CA ALA A 163 -7.81 -11.79 -3.53
C ALA A 163 -7.21 -13.21 -3.45
N SER A 164 -6.27 -13.52 -4.34
CA SER A 164 -5.65 -14.84 -4.44
C SER A 164 -4.22 -14.78 -5.01
N TRP A 165 -3.40 -15.77 -4.67
CA TRP A 165 -2.08 -15.95 -5.29
C TRP A 165 -2.11 -16.12 -6.81
N PRO A 166 -3.05 -16.89 -7.40
CA PRO A 166 -3.19 -16.99 -8.85
C PRO A 166 -3.47 -15.65 -9.53
N ASP A 167 -4.25 -14.75 -8.92
CA ASP A 167 -4.50 -13.42 -9.48
C ASP A 167 -3.22 -12.60 -9.53
N PHE A 168 -2.44 -12.62 -8.44
CA PHE A 168 -1.14 -11.96 -8.37
C PHE A 168 -0.19 -12.46 -9.46
N VAL A 169 -0.04 -13.78 -9.60
CA VAL A 169 0.83 -14.39 -10.62
C VAL A 169 0.33 -14.08 -12.03
N THR A 170 -0.99 -14.10 -12.24
CA THR A 170 -1.61 -13.77 -13.52
C THR A 170 -1.31 -12.33 -13.91
N ASP A 171 -1.47 -11.38 -12.99
CA ASP A 171 -1.21 -9.97 -13.27
C ASP A 171 0.28 -9.72 -13.57
N MET A 172 1.16 -10.39 -12.83
CA MET A 172 2.60 -10.42 -13.10
C MET A 172 2.91 -10.90 -14.52
N SER A 173 2.20 -11.95 -14.98
CA SER A 173 2.39 -12.51 -16.32
C SER A 173 1.86 -11.62 -17.45
N ARG A 174 0.92 -10.72 -17.15
CA ARG A 174 0.32 -9.80 -18.13
C ARG A 174 1.19 -8.58 -18.41
N LEU A 175 2.22 -8.35 -17.60
CA LEU A 175 3.15 -7.23 -17.79
C LEU A 175 3.93 -7.39 -19.10
N SER A 176 3.65 -6.51 -20.07
CA SER A 176 4.37 -6.49 -21.33
C SER A 176 5.77 -5.88 -21.18
N SER A 177 6.70 -6.32 -22.02
CA SER A 177 8.05 -5.73 -22.09
C SER A 177 8.01 -4.21 -22.31
N SER A 178 7.00 -3.71 -23.05
CA SER A 178 6.83 -2.27 -23.28
C SER A 178 6.50 -1.49 -21.99
N GLN A 179 5.64 -2.05 -21.12
CA GLN A 179 5.30 -1.44 -19.82
C GLN A 179 6.52 -1.42 -18.91
N LEU A 180 7.24 -2.54 -18.84
CA LEU A 180 8.44 -2.67 -18.03
C LEU A 180 9.54 -1.69 -18.47
N GLN A 181 9.78 -1.53 -19.78
CA GLN A 181 10.76 -0.57 -20.29
C GLN A 181 10.36 0.89 -19.99
N ARG A 182 9.08 1.24 -20.16
CA ARG A 182 8.59 2.57 -19.77
C ARG A 182 8.76 2.82 -18.28
N ALA A 183 8.45 1.84 -17.42
CA ALA A 183 8.63 1.94 -15.99
C ALA A 183 10.10 2.12 -15.60
N LYS A 184 11.02 1.32 -16.18
CA LYS A 184 12.47 1.47 -15.99
C LYS A 184 12.97 2.86 -16.38
N GLN A 185 12.51 3.39 -17.51
CA GLN A 185 12.91 4.72 -17.96
C GLN A 185 12.39 5.85 -17.04
N ARG A 186 11.16 5.72 -16.54
CA ARG A 186 10.61 6.67 -15.54
C ARG A 186 11.45 6.68 -14.28
N LEU A 187 11.72 5.51 -13.71
CA LEU A 187 12.52 5.36 -12.49
C LEU A 187 13.94 5.94 -12.66
N LYS A 188 14.58 5.68 -13.81
CA LYS A 188 15.89 6.25 -14.15
C LYS A 188 15.85 7.78 -14.20
N THR A 189 14.79 8.34 -14.79
CA THR A 189 14.62 9.79 -14.91
C THR A 189 14.37 10.43 -13.54
N GLU A 190 13.55 9.81 -12.70
CA GLU A 190 13.27 10.26 -11.34
C GLU A 190 14.51 10.21 -10.45
N LYS A 191 15.29 9.12 -10.53
CA LYS A 191 16.57 9.01 -9.81
C LYS A 191 17.53 10.13 -10.20
N LYS A 192 17.67 10.40 -11.51
CA LYS A 192 18.50 11.50 -12.00
C LYS A 192 18.00 12.87 -11.52
N LEU A 193 16.69 13.10 -11.54
CA LEU A 193 16.10 14.33 -11.04
C LEU A 193 16.42 14.52 -9.54
N ARG A 194 16.30 13.45 -8.75
CA ARG A 194 16.63 13.47 -7.33
C ARG A 194 18.11 13.80 -7.08
N GLU A 195 19.02 13.14 -7.81
CA GLU A 195 20.46 13.43 -7.77
C GLU A 195 20.77 14.89 -8.16
N ASP A 196 20.07 15.43 -9.17
CA ASP A 196 20.21 16.82 -9.60
C ASP A 196 19.71 17.80 -8.53
N VAL A 197 18.58 17.51 -7.88
CA VAL A 197 18.03 18.30 -6.76
C VAL A 197 18.98 18.29 -5.57
N ASP A 198 19.47 17.12 -5.17
CA ASP A 198 20.41 16.97 -4.05
C ASP A 198 21.72 17.73 -4.33
N ARG A 199 22.21 17.66 -5.59
CA ARG A 199 23.39 18.44 -6.03
C ARG A 199 23.17 19.95 -5.94
N LEU A 200 22.01 20.45 -6.37
CA LEU A 200 21.68 21.87 -6.30
C LEU A 200 21.54 22.35 -4.85
N GLN A 201 20.90 21.55 -3.98
CA GLN A 201 20.79 21.85 -2.56
C GLN A 201 22.16 21.90 -1.87
N ALA A 202 23.07 20.99 -2.21
CA ALA A 202 24.45 20.99 -1.69
C ALA A 202 25.22 22.25 -2.12
N GLN A 203 25.07 22.68 -3.38
CA GLN A 203 25.70 23.91 -3.89
C GLN A 203 25.14 25.17 -3.21
N ALA A 204 23.82 25.25 -3.02
CA ALA A 204 23.18 26.37 -2.32
C ALA A 204 23.60 26.45 -0.84
N SER A 205 23.87 25.30 -0.21
CA SER A 205 24.34 25.22 1.18
C SER A 205 25.82 25.63 1.33
N GLY A 206 26.64 25.39 0.31
CA GLY A 206 28.06 25.75 0.29
C GLY A 206 28.36 27.23 0.03
N GLN A 207 27.40 28.01 -0.51
CA GLN A 207 27.59 29.44 -0.80
C GLN A 207 27.42 30.39 0.40
N LYS A 208 27.09 29.90 1.62
CA LYS A 208 26.94 30.74 2.84
C LYS A 208 28.24 31.10 3.56
N LYS A 209 29.39 31.13 2.87
CA LYS A 209 30.65 31.68 3.42
C LYS A 209 31.21 32.74 2.49
N THR A 210 30.52 33.86 2.34
CA THR A 210 31.16 35.12 1.93
C THR A 210 31.70 35.81 3.19
N PRO A 211 33.01 36.09 3.28
CA PRO A 211 33.54 36.95 4.32
C PRO A 211 33.04 38.38 4.08
N THR A 212 32.46 38.98 5.10
CA THR A 212 32.03 40.38 5.14
C THR A 212 33.19 41.30 4.76
N PRO A 213 33.02 42.31 3.89
CA PRO A 213 34.04 43.31 3.64
C PRO A 213 34.18 44.20 4.88
N ASN A 214 35.39 44.23 5.45
CA ASN A 214 35.75 45.03 6.61
C ASN A 214 35.71 46.54 6.26
N PRO A 215 35.04 47.41 7.03
CA PRO A 215 35.12 48.86 6.82
C PRO A 215 36.47 49.38 7.35
N GLN A 216 37.21 50.07 6.49
CA GLN A 216 38.45 50.79 6.85
C GLN A 216 38.16 51.93 7.84
N PRO A 217 39.03 52.16 8.83
CA PRO A 217 39.29 53.49 9.34
C PRO A 217 40.57 54.06 8.73
N ALA A 218 40.49 55.32 8.30
CA ALA A 218 41.63 56.14 7.92
C ALA A 218 42.44 56.51 9.19
N THR A 219 43.77 56.43 9.12
CA THR A 219 44.72 57.54 9.32
C THR A 219 46.19 57.09 9.39
N GLN A 220 47.01 57.78 8.58
CA GLN A 220 48.36 58.31 8.82
C GLN A 220 49.61 57.40 9.04
N ALA A 221 50.59 57.68 8.16
CA ALA A 221 52.01 57.95 8.40
C ALA A 221 53.05 56.80 8.57
N THR A 222 53.86 56.67 7.51
CA THR A 222 55.35 56.81 7.49
C THR A 222 56.27 55.67 8.01
N THR A 223 57.25 55.35 7.14
CA THR A 223 58.60 54.74 7.32
C THR A 223 58.79 53.21 7.47
N MET A 224 59.15 52.57 6.33
CA MET A 224 60.40 51.81 5.97
C MET A 224 61.21 51.05 7.08
N PRO A 225 62.09 50.08 6.72
CA PRO A 225 61.88 48.68 6.31
C PRO A 225 62.72 47.71 7.21
N TRP A 226 63.15 46.54 6.70
CA TRP A 226 64.14 45.55 7.23
C TRP A 226 63.59 44.16 7.65
N SER A 227 63.69 43.24 6.68
CA SER A 227 64.46 41.96 6.67
C SER A 227 64.36 40.87 7.77
N GLN A 228 64.27 39.64 7.26
CA GLN A 228 64.92 38.36 7.67
C GLN A 228 64.04 37.23 8.30
N TYR A 229 63.98 36.09 7.58
CA TYR A 229 64.39 34.72 7.97
C TYR A 229 64.22 34.33 9.47
N ARG A 230 63.72 33.18 9.94
CA ARG A 230 63.52 31.79 9.44
C ARG A 230 62.78 30.97 10.57
N PRO A 231 62.84 29.62 10.70
CA PRO A 231 61.69 28.71 10.70
C PRO A 231 61.29 28.06 12.07
N ALA A 232 60.29 27.14 12.00
CA ALA A 232 59.71 26.19 12.98
C ALA A 232 60.72 25.31 13.81
N PRO A 233 60.34 24.29 14.64
CA PRO A 233 59.04 23.68 14.97
C PRO A 233 58.85 23.26 16.47
N ARG A 234 57.69 22.68 16.86
CA ARG A 234 57.60 21.33 17.51
C ARG A 234 56.19 20.97 18.07
N TYR A 235 55.84 19.72 17.74
CA TYR A 235 54.93 18.73 18.34
C TYR A 235 54.59 18.79 19.84
N SER A 236 53.32 18.50 20.18
CA SER A 236 52.82 17.47 21.13
C SER A 236 51.32 17.73 21.45
N MET A 237 50.33 16.97 20.97
CA MET A 237 49.78 15.66 21.42
C MET A 237 49.29 15.58 22.91
N ILE A 238 47.94 15.58 23.07
CA ILE A 238 47.08 14.69 23.93
C ILE A 238 47.03 14.96 25.47
N PRO A 239 45.97 14.61 26.26
CA PRO A 239 44.56 14.23 25.99
C PRO A 239 43.47 15.01 26.77
N PHE A 240 42.27 14.98 26.19
CA PHE A 240 40.96 14.58 26.76
C PHE A 240 40.81 14.42 28.30
N GLN A 241 39.90 15.20 28.89
CA GLN A 241 39.23 14.87 30.14
C GLN A 241 37.71 15.10 30.00
N GLN A 242 36.93 14.06 30.30
CA GLN A 242 35.46 14.04 30.26
C GLN A 242 34.88 14.75 31.49
N GLN A 243 33.85 15.57 31.30
CA GLN A 243 32.97 16.07 32.37
C GLN A 243 31.57 15.42 32.25
N PRO A 244 30.94 15.03 33.36
CA PRO A 244 29.55 14.58 33.36
C PRO A 244 28.55 15.76 33.37
N GLN A 245 27.50 15.62 32.57
CA GLN A 245 26.35 16.53 32.50
C GLN A 245 25.53 16.51 33.80
N GLN A 246 25.31 17.70 34.37
CA GLN A 246 24.27 17.95 35.36
C GLN A 246 22.92 18.16 34.67
N GLN A 247 21.88 17.56 35.25
CA GLN A 247 20.47 17.73 34.89
C GLN A 247 19.97 19.10 35.35
N GLN A 248 19.23 19.80 34.49
CA GLN A 248 18.39 20.96 34.88
C GLN A 248 16.91 20.56 34.85
N PRO A 249 16.09 21.04 35.82
CA PRO A 249 14.67 20.72 35.88
C PRO A 249 13.77 21.67 35.06
N GLN A 250 12.58 21.13 34.83
CA GLN A 250 11.40 21.62 34.11
C GLN A 250 11.01 23.08 34.37
N GLN A 251 10.51 23.75 33.32
CA GLN A 251 9.50 24.81 33.46
C GLN A 251 8.24 24.46 32.65
N GLN A 252 7.13 24.43 33.37
CA GLN A 252 5.76 24.34 32.90
C GLN A 252 5.38 25.61 32.13
N GLN A 253 4.71 25.47 30.98
CA GLN A 253 4.01 26.57 30.33
C GLN A 253 2.50 26.44 30.56
N GLN A 254 1.92 27.49 31.15
CA GLN A 254 0.47 27.70 31.25
C GLN A 254 -0.11 28.16 29.91
N PRO A 255 -1.41 27.91 29.63
CA PRO A 255 -2.08 28.36 28.42
C PRO A 255 -2.53 29.83 28.50
N GLN A 256 -2.29 30.58 27.41
CA GLN A 256 -2.75 31.96 27.23
C GLN A 256 -4.23 32.01 26.84
N GLN A 257 -4.98 32.92 27.48
CA GLN A 257 -6.34 33.30 27.13
C GLN A 257 -6.38 34.17 25.84
N PRO A 258 -7.46 34.10 25.04
CA PRO A 258 -7.61 34.93 23.85
C PRO A 258 -8.09 36.36 24.18
N GLN A 259 -7.45 37.35 23.56
CA GLN A 259 -7.84 38.76 23.62
C GLN A 259 -9.09 39.03 22.75
N GLN A 260 -10.04 39.76 23.33
CA GLN A 260 -11.21 40.33 22.67
C GLN A 260 -10.83 41.61 21.88
N LEU A 261 -11.46 41.82 20.73
CA LEU A 261 -11.41 43.08 19.96
C LEU A 261 -12.82 43.70 19.83
N PRO A 262 -12.93 45.03 19.70
CA PRO A 262 -14.15 45.83 19.94
C PRO A 262 -15.07 45.99 18.72
N PRO A 263 -16.32 46.49 18.88
CA PRO A 263 -17.27 46.79 17.79
C PRO A 263 -17.24 48.30 17.38
N PRO A 264 -18.18 48.83 16.57
CA PRO A 264 -18.42 48.63 15.13
C PRO A 264 -18.46 49.98 14.34
N GLY A 265 -18.72 49.98 13.03
CA GLY A 265 -19.12 51.17 12.26
C GLY A 265 -19.71 50.87 10.87
N PRO A 266 -20.61 51.71 10.29
CA PRO A 266 -21.62 51.23 9.33
C PRO A 266 -21.51 51.75 7.88
N LEU A 267 -22.35 51.16 7.01
CA LEU A 267 -22.90 51.60 5.70
C LEU A 267 -22.09 51.31 4.40
N LEU A 268 -22.70 50.53 3.48
CA LEU A 268 -23.33 50.98 2.20
C LEU A 268 -23.60 49.76 1.26
N PRO A 269 -24.69 49.74 0.46
CA PRO A 269 -24.98 48.66 -0.50
C PRO A 269 -24.49 48.97 -1.94
N PRO A 270 -24.07 47.96 -2.74
CA PRO A 270 -23.80 48.13 -4.18
C PRO A 270 -24.92 47.54 -5.10
N PRO A 271 -24.90 47.86 -6.42
CA PRO A 271 -26.08 47.89 -7.29
C PRO A 271 -26.31 46.64 -8.17
N LEU A 272 -27.52 46.55 -8.74
CA LEU A 272 -28.03 45.53 -9.67
C LEU A 272 -27.36 45.54 -11.06
N PRO A 273 -27.16 44.38 -11.72
CA PRO A 273 -26.80 44.30 -13.14
C PRO A 273 -27.99 43.97 -14.09
N PRO A 274 -27.84 44.23 -15.41
CA PRO A 274 -28.95 44.31 -16.37
C PRO A 274 -29.22 43.03 -17.19
N GLN A 275 -30.45 42.91 -17.69
CA GLN A 275 -30.91 41.91 -18.67
C GLN A 275 -30.38 42.16 -20.09
N PRO A 276 -30.23 41.10 -20.92
CA PRO A 276 -30.36 41.22 -22.37
C PRO A 276 -31.50 40.38 -22.97
N GLN A 277 -32.06 40.94 -24.04
CA GLN A 277 -33.23 40.53 -24.81
C GLN A 277 -32.91 39.44 -25.87
N THR A 278 -33.93 38.63 -26.17
CA THR A 278 -34.09 37.75 -27.35
C THR A 278 -34.34 38.53 -28.65
N PRO A 279 -34.13 37.92 -29.84
CA PRO A 279 -35.27 37.38 -30.63
C PRO A 279 -34.96 36.03 -31.33
N GLN A 280 -35.85 35.02 -31.28
CA GLN A 280 -36.94 34.67 -32.24
C GLN A 280 -36.46 34.29 -33.67
N GLN A 281 -36.57 32.99 -34.05
CA GLN A 281 -37.63 32.36 -34.90
C GLN A 281 -37.41 32.61 -36.41
N GLN A 282 -37.57 31.74 -37.42
CA GLN A 282 -38.30 30.51 -37.76
C GLN A 282 -37.56 29.89 -38.98
N GLY A 283 -37.63 28.59 -39.29
CA GLY A 283 -38.71 28.07 -40.13
C GLY A 283 -38.34 26.71 -40.75
N GLN A 284 -39.37 25.86 -40.86
CA GLN A 284 -39.43 24.51 -41.40
C GLN A 284 -38.98 24.41 -42.86
N TYR A 285 -38.54 23.23 -43.32
CA TYR A 285 -39.16 22.46 -44.42
C TYR A 285 -38.36 21.17 -44.70
N ASN A 286 -39.07 20.05 -44.73
CA ASN A 286 -38.67 18.73 -45.24
C ASN A 286 -39.72 18.41 -46.32
N PRO A 287 -39.39 17.90 -47.53
CA PRO A 287 -39.70 16.48 -47.82
C PRO A 287 -38.94 15.80 -49.00
N PHE A 288 -38.78 14.46 -48.92
CA PHE A 288 -38.71 13.38 -49.96
C PHE A 288 -38.05 13.66 -51.34
N SER A 289 -37.11 12.84 -51.84
CA SER A 289 -37.41 11.52 -52.46
C SER A 289 -36.14 10.72 -52.86
N THR A 290 -36.17 9.40 -52.61
CA THR A 290 -35.76 8.22 -53.42
C THR A 290 -34.70 8.41 -54.54
N THR A 291 -33.57 7.69 -54.60
CA THR A 291 -33.43 6.28 -55.04
C THR A 291 -31.96 5.82 -54.94
N ALA A 292 -31.75 4.51 -54.77
CA ALA A 292 -30.48 3.77 -54.67
C ALA A 292 -29.73 3.65 -56.04
N PRO A 293 -28.75 2.72 -56.20
CA PRO A 293 -27.46 2.58 -55.52
C PRO A 293 -26.30 2.59 -56.56
N MET A 294 -25.09 3.01 -56.19
CA MET A 294 -23.89 2.56 -56.91
C MET A 294 -22.73 2.27 -55.98
N ALA A 295 -22.32 1.00 -56.02
CA ALA A 295 -21.01 0.54 -55.62
C ALA A 295 -19.93 1.30 -56.38
N ARG A 296 -18.85 1.65 -55.68
CA ARG A 296 -17.49 1.58 -56.22
C ARG A 296 -16.48 1.74 -55.10
N SER A 297 -15.72 0.67 -54.92
CA SER A 297 -14.41 0.61 -54.28
C SER A 297 -13.56 1.83 -54.65
N ASN A 298 -12.80 2.37 -53.70
CA ASN A 298 -11.51 2.97 -54.01
C ASN A 298 -10.56 2.91 -52.81
N LEU A 299 -9.51 2.13 -53.03
CA LEU A 299 -8.21 2.20 -52.40
C LEU A 299 -7.47 3.46 -52.87
N PHE A 300 -6.53 3.94 -52.03
CA PHE A 300 -5.42 4.86 -52.30
C PHE A 300 -5.71 6.35 -52.57
N TYR A 301 -5.45 7.19 -51.56
CA TYR A 301 -4.34 8.18 -51.41
C TYR A 301 -4.70 9.11 -50.23
N GLY A 302 -3.88 9.27 -49.19
CA GLY A 302 -2.76 10.23 -49.18
C GLY A 302 -3.23 11.57 -48.58
N GLY A 303 -2.76 11.94 -47.38
CA GLY A 303 -3.18 13.21 -46.78
C GLY A 303 -2.58 13.52 -45.40
N ARG A 304 -1.39 14.14 -45.44
CA ARG A 304 -0.76 15.12 -44.53
C ARG A 304 -1.33 15.29 -43.11
N GLY A 305 -0.40 15.23 -42.16
CA GLY A 305 -0.62 15.41 -40.74
C GLY A 305 -0.95 16.84 -40.29
N TYR A 306 -1.60 16.88 -39.13
CA TYR A 306 -1.66 18.01 -38.22
C TYR A 306 -0.94 17.61 -36.92
N PRO A 307 -0.11 18.49 -36.32
CA PRO A 307 0.50 18.22 -35.04
C PRO A 307 -0.56 18.33 -33.94
N GLN A 308 -0.87 17.19 -33.29
CA GLN A 308 -1.58 17.17 -32.02
C GLN A 308 -0.69 17.79 -30.95
N THR A 309 -1.12 18.89 -30.38
CA THR A 309 -0.55 19.46 -29.15
C THR A 309 -0.73 18.44 -28.01
N PRO A 310 0.34 18.05 -27.28
CA PRO A 310 0.20 17.13 -26.17
C PRO A 310 -0.46 17.85 -25.00
N SER A 311 -1.68 17.42 -24.65
CA SER A 311 -2.32 17.77 -23.38
C SER A 311 -1.39 17.36 -22.24
N ARG A 312 -0.96 18.33 -21.44
CA ARG A 312 -0.18 18.15 -20.21
C ARG A 312 -0.96 17.27 -19.23
N GLY A 313 -0.72 15.96 -19.27
CA GLY A 313 -1.02 15.04 -18.18
C GLY A 313 -0.08 15.34 -17.01
N ARG A 314 -0.46 16.29 -16.15
CA ARG A 314 0.22 16.55 -14.88
C ARG A 314 -0.10 15.36 -13.95
N GLY A 315 0.82 14.40 -13.90
CA GLY A 315 0.74 13.28 -12.96
C GLY A 315 0.77 13.82 -11.54
N VAL A 316 -0.27 13.54 -10.76
CA VAL A 316 -0.32 13.81 -9.32
C VAL A 316 0.48 12.69 -8.64
N PHE A 317 1.56 13.04 -7.91
CA PHE A 317 2.46 12.10 -7.26
C PHE A 317 1.74 11.32 -6.14
N LEU A 318 2.15 10.09 -5.83
CA LEU A 318 1.57 9.31 -4.73
C LEU A 318 1.64 10.05 -3.38
N GLY A 319 2.73 10.79 -3.12
CA GLY A 319 2.88 11.62 -1.91
C GLY A 319 1.88 12.76 -1.81
N ASP A 320 1.46 13.33 -2.95
CA ASP A 320 0.38 14.31 -2.98
C ASP A 320 -0.93 13.64 -2.59
N ARG A 321 -1.20 12.42 -3.05
CA ARG A 321 -2.46 11.69 -2.74
C ARG A 321 -2.62 11.39 -1.26
N THR A 322 -1.55 11.00 -0.55
CA THR A 322 -1.60 10.69 0.89
C THR A 322 -1.74 11.96 1.73
N ARG A 323 -1.00 13.03 1.38
CA ARG A 323 -1.14 14.35 2.02
C ARG A 323 -2.55 14.92 1.82
N ILE A 324 -3.06 14.80 0.61
CA ILE A 324 -4.40 15.27 0.24
C ILE A 324 -5.49 14.44 0.94
N ALA A 325 -5.34 13.11 1.05
CA ALA A 325 -6.21 12.24 1.83
C ALA A 325 -6.23 12.62 3.32
N ALA A 326 -5.07 12.93 3.91
CA ALA A 326 -4.97 13.42 5.27
C ALA A 326 -5.63 14.80 5.44
N GLN A 327 -5.50 15.71 4.47
CA GLN A 327 -6.21 17.00 4.48
C GLN A 327 -7.75 16.82 4.41
N TYR A 328 -8.26 15.80 3.72
CA TYR A 328 -9.70 15.52 3.65
C TYR A 328 -10.29 15.10 4.98
N SER A 329 -9.55 14.30 5.76
CA SER A 329 -9.97 13.89 7.10
C SER A 329 -10.00 15.05 8.11
N MET A 330 -9.40 16.20 7.79
CA MET A 330 -9.38 17.37 8.68
C MET A 330 -10.57 18.30 8.51
N LEU A 331 -11.37 18.19 7.44
CA LEU A 331 -12.63 18.94 7.34
C LEU A 331 -13.71 18.22 8.14
N PRO A 332 -14.16 18.76 9.29
CA PRO A 332 -15.19 18.11 10.09
C PRO A 332 -16.51 18.10 9.30
N GLN A 333 -17.06 16.91 9.04
CA GLN A 333 -18.43 16.81 8.56
C GLN A 333 -19.36 17.00 9.76
N HIS A 334 -20.09 18.12 9.76
CA HIS A 334 -21.01 18.43 10.86
C HIS A 334 -22.20 17.45 10.87
N PRO A 335 -22.70 17.08 12.06
CA PRO A 335 -23.91 16.26 12.17
C PRO A 335 -25.12 17.02 11.62
N ASP A 336 -26.13 16.31 11.12
CA ASP A 336 -27.37 16.90 10.60
C ASP A 336 -28.29 17.40 11.72
N THR A 337 -27.81 18.42 12.43
CA THR A 337 -28.51 19.14 13.51
C THR A 337 -28.57 20.61 13.13
N GLU A 338 -29.44 21.37 13.78
CA GLU A 338 -29.54 22.81 13.53
C GLU A 338 -28.21 23.53 13.82
N ALA A 339 -27.54 23.17 14.92
CA ALA A 339 -26.21 23.66 15.24
C ALA A 339 -25.18 23.31 14.15
N GLY A 340 -25.24 22.08 13.61
CA GLY A 340 -24.36 21.65 12.50
C GLY A 340 -24.61 22.42 11.20
N ARG A 341 -25.87 22.75 10.90
CA ARG A 341 -26.22 23.59 9.73
C ARG A 341 -25.74 25.03 9.89
N GLN A 342 -25.85 25.61 11.07
CA GLN A 342 -25.32 26.96 11.35
C GLN A 342 -23.79 26.99 11.25
N ALA A 343 -23.10 25.99 11.81
CA ALA A 343 -21.65 25.86 11.70
C ALA A 343 -21.19 25.70 10.25
N TYR A 344 -21.91 24.91 9.44
CA TYR A 344 -21.67 24.80 8.01
C TYR A 344 -21.85 26.13 7.27
N THR A 345 -22.94 26.86 7.53
CA THR A 345 -23.18 28.17 6.90
C THR A 345 -22.06 29.16 7.25
N GLN A 346 -21.60 29.19 8.49
CA GLN A 346 -20.47 30.03 8.91
C GLN A 346 -19.19 29.64 8.15
N GLN A 347 -18.86 28.35 8.07
CA GLN A 347 -17.68 27.88 7.33
C GLN A 347 -17.73 28.21 5.85
N VAL A 348 -18.91 28.14 5.23
CA VAL A 348 -19.09 28.54 3.82
C VAL A 348 -18.88 30.05 3.66
N GLN A 349 -19.39 30.87 4.58
CA GLN A 349 -19.16 32.32 4.57
C GLN A 349 -17.68 32.66 4.74
N ASP A 350 -17.01 32.03 5.71
CA ASP A 350 -15.58 32.24 5.96
C ASP A 350 -14.74 31.83 4.75
N TRP A 351 -15.07 30.70 4.13
CA TRP A 351 -14.41 30.23 2.91
C TRP A 351 -14.59 31.22 1.76
N HIS A 352 -15.80 31.76 1.56
CA HIS A 352 -16.07 32.77 0.55
C HIS A 352 -15.42 34.12 0.87
N GLY A 353 -15.27 34.49 2.14
CA GLY A 353 -14.52 35.67 2.57
C GLY A 353 -13.03 35.54 2.26
N GLN A 354 -12.46 34.35 2.46
CA GLN A 354 -11.03 34.09 2.24
C GLN A 354 -10.66 33.91 0.75
N HIS A 355 -11.55 33.32 -0.04
CA HIS A 355 -11.23 32.92 -1.42
C HIS A 355 -12.04 33.64 -2.50
N GLY A 356 -13.14 34.29 -2.13
CA GLY A 356 -14.09 34.93 -3.03
C GLY A 356 -15.31 34.05 -3.35
N ALA A 357 -16.45 34.69 -3.64
CA ALA A 357 -17.72 34.01 -3.93
C ALA A 357 -17.66 33.13 -5.20
N THR A 358 -16.86 33.53 -6.19
CA THR A 358 -16.72 32.86 -7.49
C THR A 358 -15.55 31.88 -7.54
N ALA A 359 -14.76 31.76 -6.46
CA ALA A 359 -13.64 30.84 -6.43
C ALA A 359 -14.13 29.40 -6.53
N MET A 360 -13.39 28.60 -7.30
CA MET A 360 -13.61 27.16 -7.40
C MET A 360 -12.66 26.42 -6.46
N PRO A 361 -13.15 25.40 -5.74
CA PRO A 361 -12.31 24.59 -4.87
C PRO A 361 -11.29 23.79 -5.68
N ASN A 362 -10.14 23.53 -5.06
CA ASN A 362 -9.04 22.75 -5.60
C ASN A 362 -8.28 22.06 -4.46
N THR A 363 -7.22 21.33 -4.77
CA THR A 363 -6.44 20.56 -3.77
C THR A 363 -5.91 21.39 -2.61
N ASP A 364 -5.69 22.69 -2.81
CA ASP A 364 -5.19 23.61 -1.78
C ASP A 364 -6.31 24.44 -1.13
N ARG A 365 -7.55 24.30 -1.60
CA ARG A 365 -8.73 25.08 -1.17
C ARG A 365 -9.95 24.16 -1.00
N PRO A 366 -9.99 23.41 0.10
CA PRO A 366 -11.04 22.43 0.32
C PRO A 366 -12.37 23.14 0.65
N TYR A 367 -13.50 22.63 0.16
CA TYR A 367 -14.81 23.24 0.38
C TYR A 367 -15.58 22.52 1.52
N PRO A 368 -16.26 23.24 2.43
CA PRO A 368 -17.07 22.63 3.49
C PRO A 368 -18.15 21.69 2.95
N LEU A 369 -18.47 20.62 3.67
CA LEU A 369 -19.50 19.66 3.27
C LEU A 369 -20.82 19.93 3.99
N LYS A 370 -21.94 19.87 3.25
CA LYS A 370 -23.25 20.10 3.85
C LYS A 370 -23.60 18.99 4.86
N PRO A 371 -24.12 19.34 6.05
CA PRO A 371 -24.62 18.36 7.02
C PRO A 371 -25.70 17.46 6.41
N GLY A 372 -25.77 16.20 6.86
CA GLY A 372 -26.76 15.22 6.39
C GLY A 372 -26.50 14.65 4.99
N THR A 373 -25.40 15.02 4.34
CA THR A 373 -24.97 14.41 3.07
C THR A 373 -24.11 13.17 3.30
N ALA A 374 -24.01 12.31 2.30
CA ALA A 374 -23.16 11.13 2.39
C ALA A 374 -21.67 11.51 2.52
N PRO A 375 -20.87 10.68 3.22
CA PRO A 375 -19.44 10.94 3.38
C PRO A 375 -18.73 10.94 2.02
N LEU A 376 -17.60 11.64 1.94
CA LEU A 376 -16.82 11.73 0.70
C LEU A 376 -16.41 10.34 0.20
N GLY A 377 -16.65 10.07 -1.08
CA GLY A 377 -16.21 8.82 -1.72
C GLY A 377 -17.14 7.63 -1.49
N SER A 378 -18.33 7.84 -0.92
CA SER A 378 -19.32 6.79 -0.69
C SER A 378 -20.10 6.36 -1.94
N ARG A 379 -19.65 6.77 -3.14
CA ARG A 379 -20.35 6.64 -4.43
C ARG A 379 -21.68 7.40 -4.47
N GLU A 380 -21.71 8.56 -3.82
CA GLU A 380 -22.87 9.42 -3.76
C GLU A 380 -23.21 10.05 -5.12
N CYS A 381 -24.50 10.28 -5.39
CA CYS A 381 -24.91 10.97 -6.62
C CYS A 381 -24.39 12.42 -6.61
N PHE A 382 -23.76 12.89 -7.69
CA PHE A 382 -23.18 14.24 -7.74
C PHE A 382 -24.21 15.39 -7.72
N ALA A 383 -25.49 15.11 -7.97
CA ALA A 383 -26.52 16.12 -7.85
C ALA A 383 -27.02 16.27 -6.40
N CYS A 384 -27.38 15.16 -5.73
CA CYS A 384 -28.04 15.20 -4.42
C CYS A 384 -27.22 14.70 -3.23
N ARG A 385 -26.07 14.09 -3.48
CA ARG A 385 -25.11 13.63 -2.45
C ARG A 385 -25.68 12.65 -1.44
N MET A 386 -26.71 11.92 -1.82
CA MET A 386 -27.21 10.79 -1.06
C MET A 386 -26.81 9.48 -1.74
N ASN A 387 -26.55 8.46 -0.93
CA ASN A 387 -26.52 7.08 -1.36
C ASN A 387 -27.96 6.59 -1.48
N THR A 388 -28.61 6.87 -2.61
CA THR A 388 -29.99 6.41 -2.83
C THR A 388 -30.01 4.98 -3.36
N ALA A 389 -31.02 4.22 -2.95
CA ALA A 389 -31.43 2.97 -3.60
C ALA A 389 -32.80 3.20 -4.25
N PRO A 390 -32.96 3.01 -5.58
CA PRO A 390 -31.95 2.62 -6.56
C PRO A 390 -30.91 3.73 -6.82
N PHE A 391 -29.74 3.33 -7.31
CA PHE A 391 -28.74 4.28 -7.80
C PHE A 391 -29.31 5.02 -9.01
N HIS A 392 -29.18 6.34 -9.05
CA HIS A 392 -29.64 7.17 -10.16
C HIS A 392 -28.49 8.03 -10.69
N GLN A 393 -28.56 8.41 -11.97
CA GLN A 393 -27.59 9.33 -12.55
C GLN A 393 -27.96 10.78 -12.20
N SER A 394 -26.99 11.69 -12.30
CA SER A 394 -27.21 13.12 -12.01
C SER A 394 -28.38 13.73 -12.81
N THR A 395 -28.69 13.18 -13.98
CA THR A 395 -29.80 13.61 -14.86
C THR A 395 -31.17 13.15 -14.38
N GLU A 396 -31.23 12.12 -13.54
CA GLU A 396 -32.45 11.50 -13.02
C GLU A 396 -32.73 11.95 -11.57
N CYS A 397 -31.96 12.92 -11.08
CA CYS A 397 -32.00 13.37 -9.70
C CYS A 397 -33.12 14.38 -9.46
N THR A 398 -34.05 14.05 -8.57
CA THR A 398 -35.19 14.91 -8.19
C THR A 398 -34.96 15.70 -6.90
N ASN A 399 -33.81 15.50 -6.24
CA ASN A 399 -33.46 16.13 -4.97
C ASN A 399 -32.81 17.51 -5.18
N ASN A 400 -32.86 18.35 -4.14
CA ASN A 400 -32.31 19.71 -4.15
C ASN A 400 -30.82 19.74 -4.55
N VAL A 401 -30.51 20.61 -5.52
CA VAL A 401 -29.14 20.79 -6.05
C VAL A 401 -28.28 21.53 -5.03
N LEU A 402 -27.09 20.99 -4.74
CA LEU A 402 -26.09 21.65 -3.89
C LEU A 402 -25.32 22.74 -4.62
N PRO A 403 -24.63 23.65 -3.89
CA PRO A 403 -23.74 24.62 -4.48
C PRO A 403 -22.72 23.96 -5.44
N ALA A 404 -22.44 24.63 -6.56
CA ALA A 404 -21.53 24.12 -7.59
C ALA A 404 -20.13 23.86 -7.02
N GLN A 405 -19.70 24.65 -6.03
CA GLN A 405 -18.42 24.53 -5.34
C GLN A 405 -18.33 23.21 -4.56
N GLU A 406 -19.30 22.88 -3.71
CA GLU A 406 -19.32 21.58 -3.02
C GLU A 406 -19.35 20.45 -4.04
N SER A 407 -20.11 20.62 -5.11
CA SER A 407 -20.22 19.58 -6.12
C SER A 407 -18.91 19.28 -6.83
N ARG A 408 -18.18 20.34 -7.17
CA ARG A 408 -16.85 20.27 -7.76
C ARG A 408 -15.82 19.73 -6.78
N TRP A 409 -15.92 20.09 -5.50
CA TRP A 409 -15.02 19.60 -4.48
C TRP A 409 -15.12 18.08 -4.32
N ARG A 410 -16.34 17.55 -4.23
CA ARG A 410 -16.58 16.10 -4.15
C ARG A 410 -16.06 15.35 -5.37
N GLU A 411 -16.15 15.95 -6.56
CA GLU A 411 -15.57 15.39 -7.79
C GLU A 411 -14.03 15.35 -7.73
N ILE A 412 -13.40 16.42 -7.24
CA ILE A 412 -11.95 16.49 -7.04
C ILE A 412 -11.51 15.42 -6.05
N VAL A 413 -12.22 15.29 -4.92
CA VAL A 413 -11.96 14.25 -3.93
C VAL A 413 -12.15 12.87 -4.54
N LEU A 414 -13.23 12.58 -5.26
CA LEU A 414 -13.42 11.26 -5.88
C LEU A 414 -12.32 10.95 -6.91
N ARG A 415 -11.89 11.92 -7.72
CA ARG A 415 -10.79 11.71 -8.68
C ARG A 415 -9.45 11.42 -7.99
N LEU A 416 -9.24 12.02 -6.82
CA LEU A 416 -8.01 11.85 -6.03
C LEU A 416 -8.05 10.62 -5.12
N ALA A 417 -9.21 10.29 -4.56
CA ALA A 417 -9.47 9.12 -3.72
C ALA A 417 -9.83 7.86 -4.53
N GLY A 418 -10.21 8.01 -5.80
CA GLY A 418 -10.67 6.95 -6.73
C GLY A 418 -9.62 5.92 -7.15
N ARG A 419 -8.60 5.69 -6.31
CA ARG A 419 -7.77 4.48 -6.33
C ARG A 419 -7.59 3.83 -4.95
N MET A 420 -8.17 4.36 -3.87
CA MET A 420 -7.91 3.90 -2.49
C MET A 420 -9.08 3.19 -1.78
N ALA A 421 -10.25 2.98 -2.39
CA ALA A 421 -11.43 2.50 -1.64
C ALA A 421 -12.02 1.18 -2.14
N GLY A 422 -11.33 0.09 -1.82
CA GLY A 422 -11.92 -1.22 -1.56
C GLY A 422 -12.16 -1.49 -0.06
N SER A 423 -11.80 -0.56 0.82
CA SER A 423 -11.98 -0.68 2.27
C SER A 423 -12.57 0.60 2.87
N ALA A 424 -13.37 0.40 3.91
CA ALA A 424 -14.31 1.33 4.50
C ALA A 424 -13.66 2.63 5.03
N PHE A 425 -14.16 3.78 4.56
CA PHE A 425 -14.21 4.97 5.40
C PHE A 425 -15.31 4.73 6.44
N SER A 426 -14.94 4.24 7.62
CA SER A 426 -15.83 4.32 8.78
C SER A 426 -16.01 5.78 9.17
N PRO A 427 -17.23 6.24 9.51
CA PRO A 427 -17.42 7.58 10.05
C PRO A 427 -16.62 7.73 11.36
N PRO A 428 -16.04 8.91 11.64
CA PRO A 428 -15.47 9.17 12.95
C PRO A 428 -16.57 9.05 14.01
N ALA A 429 -16.26 8.35 15.10
CA ALA A 429 -17.16 8.22 16.24
C ALA A 429 -17.61 9.61 16.71
N ALA A 430 -18.90 9.75 17.00
CA ALA A 430 -19.45 10.97 17.58
C ALA A 430 -18.70 11.26 18.90
N VAL A 431 -17.98 12.39 18.95
CA VAL A 431 -17.42 12.92 20.18
C VAL A 431 -18.61 13.35 21.04
N GLN A 432 -19.01 12.47 21.97
CA GLN A 432 -19.92 12.82 23.05
C GLN A 432 -19.22 13.83 23.95
N TYR A 433 -19.63 15.09 23.87
CA TYR A 433 -19.33 16.04 24.94
C TYR A 433 -20.15 15.61 26.17
N ALA A 434 -19.47 15.11 27.20
CA ALA A 434 -20.05 14.96 28.53
C ALA A 434 -20.36 16.36 29.06
N TYR A 435 -21.64 16.73 29.06
CA TYR A 435 -22.11 17.93 29.74
C TYR A 435 -22.28 17.58 31.22
N GLU A 436 -21.34 18.02 32.05
CA GLU A 436 -21.50 18.05 33.51
C GLU A 436 -22.60 19.08 33.86
N GLY A 437 -23.81 18.57 34.10
CA GLY A 437 -24.95 19.34 34.62
C GLY A 437 -25.35 18.81 36.00
N TYR A 438 -25.37 19.72 36.96
CA TYR A 438 -25.59 19.54 38.41
C TYR A 438 -26.78 18.67 38.84
N PRO A 439 -26.74 18.11 40.07
CA PRO A 439 -27.80 17.27 40.62
C PRO A 439 -28.98 18.12 41.10
N THR A 440 -30.17 17.85 40.57
CA THR A 440 -31.44 18.26 41.19
C THR A 440 -31.98 17.10 42.01
N TYR A 441 -32.02 17.32 43.33
CA TYR A 441 -32.85 16.58 44.27
C TYR A 441 -34.30 16.59 43.79
N HIS A 442 -34.93 15.42 43.73
CA HIS A 442 -36.29 15.27 44.22
C HIS A 442 -36.49 13.90 44.83
N ASP A 443 -37.24 13.98 45.92
CA ASP A 443 -37.44 13.04 46.98
C ASP A 443 -38.74 12.24 46.75
N LEU A 444 -38.84 11.12 47.46
CA LEU A 444 -40.05 10.39 47.87
C LEU A 444 -40.81 9.44 46.92
N GLN A 445 -41.18 8.33 47.59
CA GLN A 445 -42.23 7.34 47.32
C GLN A 445 -41.84 6.24 46.32
N GLY A 446 -41.48 5.03 46.73
CA GLY A 446 -42.20 4.18 47.70
C GLY A 446 -43.12 3.25 46.93
N ASN A 447 -42.74 1.98 46.82
CA ASN A 447 -43.64 0.83 46.94
C ASN A 447 -42.85 -0.49 46.83
N ASP A 448 -42.68 -1.06 48.01
CA ASP A 448 -42.62 -2.46 48.36
C ASP A 448 -43.68 -3.31 47.63
N TYR A 449 -43.25 -4.41 46.99
CA TYR A 449 -43.89 -5.73 46.81
C TYR A 449 -42.82 -6.57 46.07
N GLY A 450 -42.27 -7.68 46.55
CA GLY A 450 -42.84 -8.71 47.40
C GLY A 450 -43.23 -9.92 46.55
N LEU A 451 -42.48 -11.02 46.73
CA LEU A 451 -42.83 -12.44 46.52
C LEU A 451 -42.52 -13.14 45.17
N GLN A 452 -41.52 -14.03 45.28
CA GLN A 452 -41.59 -15.50 45.06
C GLN A 452 -42.43 -16.03 43.88
N GLN A 453 -41.77 -16.74 42.96
CA GLN A 453 -41.61 -18.20 43.00
C GLN A 453 -40.37 -18.64 42.21
#